data_AF-A0AAX2ZZ70-F1
#
_entry.id   AF-A0AAX2ZZ70-F1
#
_cell.length_a   1.000
_cell.length_b   1.000
_cell.length_c   1.000
_cell.angle_alpha   90.00
_cell.angle_beta   90.00
_cell.angle_gamma   90.00
#
_symmetry.space_group_name_H-M   'P 1'
#
loop_
_entity.id
_entity.type
_entity.pdbx_description
1 polymer ?
#
loop_
_entity_poly.entity_id
_entity_poly.type
_entity_poly.pdbx_seq_one_letter_code
_entity_poly.pdbx_strand_id
1 'polypeptide(L)'
;MTVRDVLAHPSLQSARPAVLSGHDSLEHPVRWVHSTDLYDIAGLLRGDEVLLTNGVGLLDVSDAGRRLYVRRLAERGVAGLFFEVGRTFAQVPPEMVEEALPLGFPVVELAPTLRFTEVAEAVNSELIDRSVSRLRYADETSRALSEALARGATLNELIDQVASMLGTSARLSDYAGRVMVESGAGDGGGGPRSEVPVMVDGTAWGRLSVDPEGVPELLCAAVLDRAPTVLGLCLMREQTGIAGTLRAQQLVLDQLVANQPIDHSALEARLRAAGIATAGQRYVCVAIDPQRVESVASVADALMRQVGHGIFGLVEGLLCGVLVMPAGVPTIEVLDAVREAARVARLPRNQLCATASRTVDTVGLLPRAMTEARETLQLGQELGEAGPVIGVQTLVLERLLAQHGDAGAVRQFVEDQIGALERSDEAKGSELVRTLEVLVACAGSKAEAAKRLHIRRQSLYYRLDQIARLLEVNLDEPGQLTTLAVAIAARRVTRPKN
;
A
#
# COMPACT_ATOMS: atom_id res chain seq x y z
N MET A 1 10.49 10.63 -15.60
CA MET A 1 11.91 10.29 -15.74
C MET A 1 12.34 9.57 -14.47
N THR A 2 13.00 8.43 -14.59
CA THR A 2 13.49 7.60 -13.49
C THR A 2 15.01 7.68 -13.35
N VAL A 3 15.58 7.05 -12.32
CA VAL A 3 17.05 6.93 -12.18
C VAL A 3 17.64 6.23 -13.41
N ARG A 4 16.98 5.19 -13.94
CA ARG A 4 17.39 4.50 -15.18
C ARG A 4 17.49 5.45 -16.36
N ASP A 5 16.52 6.34 -16.54
CA ASP A 5 16.53 7.32 -17.63
C ASP A 5 17.70 8.30 -17.49
N VAL A 6 17.97 8.78 -16.26
CA VAL A 6 19.12 9.67 -15.99
C VAL A 6 20.44 8.94 -16.28
N LEU A 7 20.55 7.66 -15.92
CA LEU A 7 21.72 6.83 -16.25
C LEU A 7 21.90 6.68 -17.76
N ALA A 8 20.80 6.53 -18.51
CA ALA A 8 20.80 6.41 -19.97
C ALA A 8 21.00 7.75 -20.69
N HIS A 9 20.88 8.89 -19.99
CA HIS A 9 20.93 10.21 -20.60
C HIS A 9 22.29 10.48 -21.27
N PRO A 10 22.33 11.03 -22.51
CA PRO A 10 23.57 11.22 -23.26
C PRO A 10 24.65 12.04 -22.54
N SER A 11 24.24 13.02 -21.72
CA SER A 11 25.18 13.85 -20.95
C SER A 11 25.92 13.07 -19.85
N LEU A 12 25.37 11.94 -19.37
CA LEU A 12 25.97 11.12 -18.32
C LEU A 12 26.77 9.93 -18.87
N GLN A 13 26.40 9.43 -20.06
CA GLN A 13 27.01 8.23 -20.67
C GLN A 13 28.52 8.35 -20.89
N SER A 14 29.03 9.56 -21.12
CA SER A 14 30.48 9.80 -21.27
C SER A 14 31.29 9.44 -20.00
N ALA A 15 30.64 9.40 -18.83
CA ALA A 15 31.24 9.04 -17.55
C ALA A 15 31.20 7.54 -17.23
N ARG A 16 30.63 6.72 -18.12
CA ARG A 16 30.50 5.26 -17.94
C ARG A 16 29.91 4.90 -16.57
N PRO A 17 28.65 5.33 -16.28
CA PRO A 17 28.06 5.13 -14.97
C PRO A 17 28.00 3.64 -14.60
N ALA A 18 28.49 3.30 -13.41
CA ALA A 18 28.46 1.94 -12.87
C ALA A 18 27.63 1.89 -11.58
N VAL A 19 26.53 1.14 -11.58
CA VAL A 19 25.66 0.98 -10.41
C VAL A 19 26.34 0.03 -9.42
N LEU A 20 26.64 0.51 -8.22
CA LEU A 20 27.31 -0.26 -7.17
C LEU A 20 26.31 -0.87 -6.15
N SER A 21 25.16 -0.23 -5.95
CA SER A 21 24.07 -0.69 -5.09
C SER A 21 22.71 -0.25 -5.64
N GLY A 22 21.61 -0.79 -5.10
CA GLY A 22 20.25 -0.31 -5.43
C GLY A 22 19.74 -0.64 -6.83
N HIS A 23 20.20 -1.75 -7.43
CA HIS A 23 19.78 -2.20 -8.76
C HIS A 23 18.25 -2.36 -8.92
N ASP A 24 17.56 -2.73 -7.84
CA ASP A 24 16.11 -2.91 -7.83
C ASP A 24 15.33 -1.59 -7.74
N SER A 25 16.01 -0.48 -7.46
CA SER A 25 15.43 0.85 -7.24
C SER A 25 15.68 1.81 -8.41
N LEU A 26 16.11 1.31 -9.57
CA LEU A 26 16.41 2.17 -10.74
C LEU A 26 15.16 2.80 -11.37
N GLU A 27 13.97 2.29 -11.07
CA GLU A 27 12.69 2.89 -11.48
C GLU A 27 12.22 4.02 -10.54
N HIS A 28 13.01 4.39 -9.53
CA HIS A 28 12.66 5.47 -8.63
C HIS A 28 12.52 6.80 -9.41
N PRO A 29 11.43 7.56 -9.24
CA PRO A 29 11.21 8.81 -9.96
C PRO A 29 12.28 9.86 -9.62
N VAL A 30 12.72 10.63 -10.63
CA VAL A 30 13.65 11.74 -10.45
C VAL A 30 12.93 13.06 -10.65
N ARG A 31 12.96 13.90 -9.61
CA ARG A 31 12.40 15.25 -9.58
C ARG A 31 13.41 16.30 -10.01
N TRP A 32 14.68 16.09 -9.70
CA TRP A 32 15.75 17.06 -9.92
C TRP A 32 17.13 16.40 -9.83
N VAL A 33 18.10 16.92 -10.59
CA VAL A 33 19.53 16.59 -10.45
C VAL A 33 20.24 17.75 -9.79
N HIS A 34 20.92 17.49 -8.68
CA HIS A 34 21.60 18.50 -7.89
C HIS A 34 23.08 18.15 -7.71
N SER A 35 23.96 19.12 -7.91
CA SER A 35 25.40 18.98 -7.66
C SER A 35 25.76 19.62 -6.33
N THR A 36 26.33 18.86 -5.39
CA THR A 36 26.73 19.37 -4.08
C THR A 36 27.75 18.46 -3.42
N ASP A 37 28.67 19.06 -2.66
CA ASP A 37 29.64 18.34 -1.84
C ASP A 37 29.41 18.59 -0.34
N LEU A 38 28.22 19.06 0.06
CA LEU A 38 27.90 19.28 1.47
C LEU A 38 27.63 17.95 2.20
N TYR A 39 28.34 17.72 3.32
CA TYR A 39 28.13 16.55 4.16
C TYR A 39 26.73 16.51 4.78
N ASP A 40 26.20 17.60 5.32
CA ASP A 40 24.86 17.61 5.94
C ASP A 40 23.75 18.13 5.01
N ILE A 41 23.77 17.69 3.74
CA ILE A 41 22.80 18.15 2.74
C ILE A 41 21.39 17.58 2.95
N ALA A 42 21.25 16.41 3.58
CA ALA A 42 19.99 15.66 3.59
C ALA A 42 18.79 16.48 4.13
N GLY A 43 19.01 17.33 5.13
CA GLY A 43 17.97 18.19 5.70
C GLY A 43 17.43 19.28 4.76
N LEU A 44 18.17 19.60 3.69
CA LEU A 44 17.81 20.62 2.71
C LEU A 44 17.08 20.04 1.48
N LEU A 45 17.07 18.71 1.34
CA LEU A 45 16.47 18.01 0.21
C LEU A 45 14.98 17.75 0.43
N ARG A 46 14.23 17.57 -0.65
CA ARG A 46 12.79 17.26 -0.60
C ARG A 46 12.47 15.80 -0.90
N GLY A 47 13.43 15.03 -1.39
CA GLY A 47 13.23 13.69 -1.91
C GLY A 47 13.14 13.68 -3.44
N ASP A 48 13.34 12.49 -4.00
CA ASP A 48 13.38 12.21 -5.44
C ASP A 48 14.49 12.94 -6.21
N GLU A 49 15.50 13.49 -5.53
CA GLU A 49 16.67 14.08 -6.19
C GLU A 49 17.74 13.04 -6.52
N VAL A 50 18.47 13.23 -7.63
CA VAL A 50 19.76 12.58 -7.86
C VAL A 50 20.86 13.56 -7.44
N LEU A 51 21.75 13.13 -6.56
CA LEU A 51 22.90 13.92 -6.14
C LEU A 51 24.14 13.56 -6.96
N LEU A 52 24.79 14.57 -7.53
CA LEU A 52 26.12 14.48 -8.12
C LEU A 52 27.14 15.03 -7.12
N THR A 53 28.14 14.25 -6.76
CA THR A 53 29.22 14.67 -5.86
C THR A 53 30.57 14.16 -6.34
N ASN A 54 31.62 14.92 -6.07
CA ASN A 54 33.02 14.49 -6.25
C ASN A 54 33.63 14.01 -4.92
N GLY A 55 32.85 14.02 -3.83
CA GLY A 55 33.26 13.59 -2.51
C GLY A 55 34.08 14.59 -1.69
N VAL A 56 34.39 15.81 -2.17
CA VAL A 56 35.31 16.73 -1.45
C VAL A 56 34.88 16.98 0.00
N GLY A 57 33.59 17.17 0.29
CA GLY A 57 33.12 17.34 1.67
C GLY A 57 33.10 16.07 2.52
N LEU A 58 33.55 14.93 1.98
CA LEU A 58 33.65 13.65 2.67
C LEU A 58 35.10 13.23 2.97
N LEU A 59 36.11 14.04 2.56
CA LEU A 59 37.53 13.73 2.75
C LEU A 59 37.90 13.48 4.22
N ASP A 60 37.54 14.41 5.11
CA ASP A 60 37.87 14.35 6.54
C ASP A 60 36.77 13.69 7.39
N VAL A 61 35.77 13.09 6.74
CA VAL A 61 34.67 12.42 7.42
C VAL A 61 35.06 10.98 7.70
N SER A 62 34.89 10.54 8.95
CA SER A 62 35.11 9.13 9.34
C SER A 62 34.19 8.16 8.58
N ASP A 63 34.58 6.90 8.50
CA ASP A 63 33.78 5.84 7.87
C ASP A 63 32.35 5.80 8.45
N ALA A 64 32.20 5.95 9.77
CA ALA A 64 30.90 6.01 10.43
C ALA A 64 30.06 7.22 9.97
N GLY A 65 30.71 8.37 9.74
CA GLY A 65 30.04 9.55 9.19
C GLY A 65 29.59 9.36 7.75
N ARG A 66 30.41 8.72 6.90
CA ARG A 66 30.03 8.42 5.50
C ARG A 66 28.89 7.41 5.41
N ARG A 67 28.83 6.42 6.31
CA ARG A 67 27.64 5.55 6.45
C ARG A 67 26.41 6.35 6.84
N LEU A 68 26.55 7.25 7.83
CA LEU A 68 25.44 8.11 8.27
C LEU A 68 24.94 9.02 7.13
N TYR A 69 25.84 9.54 6.29
CA TYR A 69 25.50 10.32 5.11
C TYR A 69 24.56 9.55 4.17
N VAL A 70 24.96 8.33 3.76
CA VAL A 70 24.15 7.46 2.91
C VAL A 70 22.80 7.16 3.54
N ARG A 71 22.79 6.82 4.84
CA ARG A 71 21.55 6.52 5.56
C ARG A 71 20.58 7.69 5.56
N ARG A 72 21.06 8.91 5.84
CA ARG A 72 20.22 10.12 5.83
C ARG A 72 19.65 10.44 4.47
N LEU A 73 20.41 10.23 3.39
CA LEU A 73 19.91 10.42 2.02
C LEU A 73 18.81 9.41 1.69
N ALA A 74 19.04 8.13 2.01
CA ALA A 74 18.05 7.07 1.79
C ALA A 74 16.77 7.30 2.62
N GLU A 75 16.90 7.65 3.91
CA GLU A 75 15.78 7.99 4.80
C GLU A 75 14.98 9.20 4.28
N ARG A 76 15.65 10.17 3.66
CA ARG A 76 15.01 11.33 3.05
C ARG A 76 14.30 11.01 1.73
N GLY A 77 14.50 9.82 1.17
CA GLY A 77 13.91 9.41 -0.10
C GLY A 77 14.61 10.02 -1.31
N VAL A 78 15.91 10.31 -1.22
CA VAL A 78 16.72 10.72 -2.37
C VAL A 78 16.74 9.58 -3.39
N ALA A 79 16.68 9.89 -4.69
CA ALA A 79 16.56 8.89 -5.75
C ALA A 79 17.87 8.14 -6.00
N GLY A 80 19.02 8.80 -5.82
CA GLY A 80 20.32 8.15 -5.92
C GLY A 80 21.50 9.09 -5.67
N LEU A 81 22.65 8.50 -5.34
CA LEU A 81 23.92 9.19 -5.17
C LEU A 81 24.89 8.80 -6.28
N PHE A 82 25.24 9.74 -7.14
CA PHE A 82 26.18 9.53 -8.23
C PHE A 82 27.50 10.21 -7.87
N PHE A 83 28.55 9.41 -7.79
CA PHE A 83 29.81 9.75 -7.15
C PHE A 83 30.94 9.72 -8.18
N GLU A 84 31.55 10.86 -8.46
CA GLU A 84 32.73 10.95 -9.33
C GLU A 84 33.97 10.45 -8.58
N VAL A 85 34.70 9.53 -9.23
CA VAL A 85 35.95 8.96 -8.74
C VAL A 85 37.11 9.36 -9.65
N GLY A 86 38.35 9.21 -9.16
CA GLY A 86 39.59 9.47 -9.88
C GLY A 86 40.25 10.83 -9.59
N ARG A 87 39.55 11.77 -8.95
CA ARG A 87 40.13 13.05 -8.49
C ARG A 87 40.31 13.11 -6.98
N THR A 88 39.21 13.01 -6.24
CA THR A 88 39.19 13.12 -4.78
C THR A 88 39.34 11.76 -4.11
N PHE A 89 38.54 10.79 -4.57
CA PHE A 89 38.62 9.40 -4.15
C PHE A 89 38.99 8.53 -5.35
N ALA A 90 39.81 7.51 -5.14
CA ALA A 90 40.17 6.57 -6.22
C ALA A 90 38.99 5.69 -6.66
N GLN A 91 38.07 5.41 -5.74
CA GLN A 91 36.85 4.63 -5.92
C GLN A 91 35.81 5.15 -4.93
N VAL A 92 34.53 4.79 -5.10
CA VAL A 92 33.52 5.10 -4.07
C VAL A 92 33.92 4.42 -2.75
N PRO A 93 33.92 5.14 -1.60
CA PRO A 93 34.28 4.54 -0.31
C PRO A 93 33.45 3.27 -0.02
N PRO A 94 34.08 2.10 0.25
CA PRO A 94 33.37 0.83 0.39
C PRO A 94 32.29 0.85 1.45
N GLU A 95 32.53 1.55 2.56
CA GLU A 95 31.60 1.69 3.67
C GLU A 95 30.27 2.34 3.26
N MET A 96 30.27 3.21 2.24
CA MET A 96 29.06 3.84 1.72
C MET A 96 28.22 2.84 0.91
N VAL A 97 28.87 2.00 0.10
CA VAL A 97 28.21 0.96 -0.69
C VAL A 97 27.64 -0.12 0.22
N GLU A 98 28.41 -0.56 1.21
CA GLU A 98 27.97 -1.54 2.21
C GLU A 98 26.74 -1.08 2.99
N GLU A 99 26.65 0.21 3.32
CA GLU A 99 25.48 0.78 3.99
C GLU A 99 24.28 0.92 3.02
N ALA A 100 24.52 1.25 1.75
CA ALA A 100 23.47 1.43 0.76
C ALA A 100 22.78 0.13 0.34
N LEU A 101 23.50 -1.00 0.34
CA LEU A 101 22.98 -2.32 -0.03
C LEU A 101 21.72 -2.75 0.75
N PRO A 102 21.72 -2.81 2.09
CA PRO A 102 20.53 -3.18 2.85
C PRO A 102 19.39 -2.15 2.75
N LEU A 103 19.71 -0.91 2.39
CA LEU A 103 18.73 0.17 2.19
C LEU A 103 18.11 0.15 0.79
N GLY A 104 18.66 -0.65 -0.14
CA GLY A 104 18.27 -0.63 -1.55
C GLY A 104 18.52 0.73 -2.23
N PHE A 105 19.41 1.56 -1.68
CA PHE A 105 19.67 2.91 -2.15
C PHE A 105 20.66 2.89 -3.34
N PRO A 106 20.33 3.51 -4.50
CA PRO A 106 21.24 3.56 -5.63
C PRO A 106 22.49 4.40 -5.35
N VAL A 107 23.66 3.77 -5.38
CA VAL A 107 24.97 4.43 -5.42
C VAL A 107 25.62 4.09 -6.75
N VAL A 108 26.03 5.12 -7.48
CA VAL A 108 26.55 5.01 -8.85
C VAL A 108 27.93 5.65 -8.90
N GLU A 109 28.90 4.92 -9.43
CA GLU A 109 30.24 5.44 -9.72
C GLU A 109 30.27 6.12 -11.09
N LEU A 110 30.93 7.28 -11.16
CA LEU A 110 31.13 8.07 -12.38
C LEU A 110 32.63 8.33 -12.63
N ALA A 111 33.08 8.23 -13.87
CA ALA A 111 34.42 8.65 -14.26
C ALA A 111 34.55 10.20 -14.32
N PRO A 112 35.77 10.77 -14.15
CA PRO A 112 35.98 12.21 -13.96
C PRO A 112 36.05 12.99 -15.28
N THR A 113 35.06 12.77 -16.14
CA THR A 113 34.95 13.34 -17.49
C THR A 113 33.78 14.32 -17.62
N LEU A 114 33.04 14.56 -16.53
CA LEU A 114 31.82 15.35 -16.55
C LEU A 114 32.00 16.75 -15.96
N ARG A 115 31.13 17.65 -16.43
CA ARG A 115 30.80 18.88 -15.72
C ARG A 115 29.41 18.69 -15.14
N PHE A 116 29.32 18.52 -13.82
CA PHE A 116 28.03 18.27 -13.16
C PHE A 116 26.99 19.35 -13.42
N THR A 117 27.41 20.60 -13.63
CA THR A 117 26.49 21.69 -14.02
C THR A 117 25.84 21.44 -15.38
N GLU A 118 26.59 20.95 -16.37
CA GLU A 118 26.05 20.66 -17.71
C GLU A 118 25.11 19.45 -17.68
N VAL A 119 25.45 18.43 -16.87
CA VAL A 119 24.56 17.28 -16.64
C VAL A 119 23.28 17.74 -15.95
N ALA A 120 23.39 18.51 -14.87
CA ALA A 120 22.24 19.02 -14.15
C ALA A 120 21.39 19.93 -15.04
N GLU A 121 21.97 20.85 -15.82
CA GLU A 121 21.23 21.73 -16.73
C GLU A 121 20.48 20.94 -17.81
N ALA A 122 21.14 19.98 -18.46
CA ALA A 122 20.52 19.18 -19.50
C ALA A 122 19.35 18.34 -18.97
N VAL A 123 19.59 17.60 -17.88
CA VAL A 123 18.57 16.71 -17.29
C VAL A 123 17.44 17.52 -16.64
N ASN A 124 17.75 18.61 -15.94
CA ASN A 124 16.73 19.46 -15.33
C ASN A 124 15.90 20.21 -16.36
N SER A 125 16.49 20.67 -17.47
CA SER A 125 15.74 21.28 -18.57
C SER A 125 14.74 20.29 -19.16
N GLU A 126 15.15 19.04 -19.40
CA GLU A 126 14.23 18.01 -19.87
C GLU A 126 13.13 17.70 -18.83
N LEU A 127 13.46 17.62 -17.53
CA LEU A 127 12.48 17.46 -16.45
C LEU A 127 11.43 18.58 -16.46
N ILE A 128 11.87 19.82 -16.64
CA ILE A 128 11.01 21.00 -16.69
C ILE A 128 10.13 20.94 -17.95
N ASP A 129 10.71 20.70 -19.13
CA ASP A 129 9.97 20.66 -20.40
C ASP A 129 8.90 19.57 -20.41
N ARG A 130 9.22 18.40 -19.85
CA ARG A 130 8.25 17.31 -19.66
C ARG A 130 7.12 17.73 -18.72
N SER A 131 7.44 18.41 -17.62
CA SER A 131 6.44 18.89 -16.64
C SER A 131 5.50 19.93 -17.23
N VAL A 132 6.05 20.90 -17.97
CA VAL A 132 5.27 21.93 -18.68
C VAL A 132 4.37 21.30 -19.74
N SER A 133 4.91 20.37 -20.54
CA SER A 133 4.15 19.66 -21.57
C SER A 133 2.99 18.86 -20.96
N ARG A 134 3.23 18.14 -19.87
CA ARG A 134 2.19 17.37 -19.16
C ARG A 134 1.08 18.26 -18.63
N LEU A 135 1.43 19.41 -18.02
CA LEU A 135 0.45 20.38 -17.53
C LEU A 135 -0.40 20.96 -18.66
N ARG A 136 0.23 21.30 -19.79
CA ARG A 136 -0.48 21.82 -20.98
C ARG A 136 -1.47 20.78 -21.52
N TYR A 137 -1.04 19.54 -21.73
CA TYR A 137 -1.95 18.48 -22.18
C TYR A 137 -3.10 18.22 -21.20
N ALA A 138 -2.82 18.31 -19.89
CA ALA A 138 -3.84 18.12 -18.87
C ALA A 138 -4.88 19.26 -18.89
N ASP A 139 -4.43 20.51 -19.05
CA ASP A 139 -5.33 21.67 -19.16
C ASP A 139 -6.18 21.61 -20.44
N GLU A 140 -5.56 21.30 -21.58
CA GLU A 140 -6.24 21.10 -22.86
C GLU A 140 -7.30 20.00 -22.76
N THR A 141 -6.96 18.85 -22.14
CA THR A 141 -7.91 17.75 -21.92
C THR A 141 -9.05 18.16 -21.01
N SER A 142 -8.74 18.76 -19.85
CA SER A 142 -9.73 19.18 -18.87
C SER A 142 -10.73 20.16 -19.51
N ARG A 143 -10.22 21.14 -20.27
CA ARG A 143 -11.04 22.12 -20.96
C ARG A 143 -11.92 21.48 -22.03
N ALA A 144 -11.33 20.67 -22.91
CA ALA A 144 -12.05 20.06 -24.02
C ALA A 144 -13.19 19.14 -23.55
N LEU A 145 -12.95 18.29 -22.54
CA LEU A 145 -13.97 17.40 -21.99
C LEU A 145 -15.01 18.16 -21.16
N SER A 146 -14.61 19.16 -20.37
CA SER A 146 -15.55 19.96 -19.56
C SER A 146 -16.48 20.80 -20.44
N GLU A 147 -15.98 21.38 -21.54
CA GLU A 147 -16.80 22.09 -22.52
C GLU A 147 -17.82 21.15 -23.20
N ALA A 148 -17.40 19.94 -23.56
CA ALA A 148 -18.30 18.93 -24.12
C ALA A 148 -19.39 18.53 -23.11
N LEU A 149 -18.99 18.26 -21.86
CA LEU A 149 -19.93 17.98 -20.78
C LEU A 149 -20.92 19.14 -20.59
N ALA A 150 -20.45 20.40 -20.55
CA ALA A 150 -21.32 21.57 -20.40
C ALA A 150 -22.34 21.73 -21.54
N ARG A 151 -22.00 21.29 -22.76
CA ARG A 151 -22.92 21.25 -23.93
C ARG A 151 -23.91 20.09 -23.90
N GLY A 152 -23.86 19.22 -22.89
CA GLY A 152 -24.75 18.06 -22.78
C GLY A 152 -24.21 16.79 -23.42
N ALA A 153 -22.91 16.72 -23.75
CA ALA A 153 -22.33 15.54 -24.38
C ALA A 153 -22.56 14.27 -23.56
N THR A 154 -22.99 13.21 -24.21
CA THR A 154 -23.21 11.88 -23.66
C THR A 154 -21.90 11.16 -23.32
N LEU A 155 -21.99 10.07 -22.56
CA LEU A 155 -20.83 9.24 -22.25
C LEU A 155 -20.12 8.71 -23.51
N ASN A 156 -20.87 8.36 -24.57
CA ASN A 156 -20.33 7.94 -25.86
C ASN A 156 -19.46 9.04 -26.49
N GLU A 157 -19.98 10.25 -26.58
CA GLU A 157 -19.28 11.38 -27.19
C GLU A 157 -18.02 11.77 -26.40
N LEU A 158 -18.04 11.66 -25.07
CA LEU A 158 -16.85 11.91 -24.24
C LEU A 158 -15.76 10.84 -24.44
N ILE A 159 -16.13 9.56 -24.56
CA ILE A 159 -15.17 8.49 -24.83
C ILE A 159 -14.64 8.57 -26.26
N ASP A 160 -15.47 8.93 -27.24
CA ASP A 160 -15.04 9.26 -28.61
C ASP A 160 -14.02 10.39 -28.62
N GLN A 161 -14.24 11.43 -27.82
CA GLN A 161 -13.32 12.54 -27.70
C GLN A 161 -11.99 12.12 -27.06
N VAL A 162 -12.01 11.28 -26.02
CA VAL A 162 -10.79 10.70 -25.42
C VAL A 162 -10.01 9.87 -26.44
N ALA A 163 -10.69 8.97 -27.17
CA ALA A 163 -10.10 8.16 -28.23
C ALA A 163 -9.47 9.04 -29.33
N SER A 164 -10.19 10.07 -29.77
CA SER A 164 -9.71 11.02 -30.79
C SER A 164 -8.53 11.86 -30.32
N MET A 165 -8.47 12.26 -29.05
CA MET A 165 -7.35 13.03 -28.49
C MET A 165 -6.07 12.19 -28.41
N LEU A 166 -6.20 10.90 -28.09
CA LEU A 166 -5.08 9.97 -28.00
C LEU A 166 -4.69 9.36 -29.34
N GLY A 167 -5.60 9.38 -30.34
CA GLY A 167 -5.43 8.70 -31.61
C GLY A 167 -5.49 7.17 -31.48
N THR A 168 -6.17 6.65 -30.46
CA THR A 168 -6.21 5.23 -30.09
C THR A 168 -7.60 4.81 -29.59
N SER A 169 -7.78 3.55 -29.18
CA SER A 169 -9.02 3.06 -28.57
C SER A 169 -9.16 3.50 -27.10
N ALA A 170 -10.40 3.79 -26.69
CA ALA A 170 -10.76 4.11 -25.32
C ALA A 170 -12.03 3.35 -24.92
N ARG A 171 -12.04 2.79 -23.71
CA ARG A 171 -13.16 2.00 -23.20
C ARG A 171 -13.43 2.34 -21.75
N LEU A 172 -14.72 2.47 -21.41
CA LEU A 172 -15.19 2.65 -20.04
C LEU A 172 -15.99 1.41 -19.61
N SER A 173 -15.58 0.79 -18.52
CA SER A 173 -16.25 -0.38 -17.94
C SER A 173 -16.51 -0.18 -16.45
N ASP A 174 -17.58 -0.79 -15.93
CA ASP A 174 -17.79 -0.88 -14.48
C ASP A 174 -16.90 -1.97 -13.84
N TYR A 175 -16.81 -1.99 -12.52
CA TYR A 175 -16.09 -3.04 -11.78
C TYR A 175 -16.81 -4.40 -11.70
N ALA A 176 -18.04 -4.47 -12.23
CA ALA A 176 -18.71 -5.74 -12.47
C ALA A 176 -18.29 -6.36 -13.83
N GLY A 177 -17.36 -5.73 -14.55
CA GLY A 177 -16.82 -6.21 -15.82
C GLY A 177 -17.69 -5.86 -17.03
N ARG A 178 -18.74 -5.05 -16.87
CA ARG A 178 -19.60 -4.63 -17.98
C ARG A 178 -18.97 -3.45 -18.70
N VAL A 179 -18.78 -3.58 -20.01
CA VAL A 179 -18.40 -2.47 -20.88
C VAL A 179 -19.60 -1.58 -21.08
N MET A 180 -19.46 -0.31 -20.69
CA MET A 180 -20.52 0.68 -20.81
C MET A 180 -20.44 1.40 -22.15
N VAL A 181 -19.22 1.77 -22.54
CA VAL A 181 -18.91 2.50 -23.77
C VAL A 181 -17.53 2.09 -24.27
N GLU A 182 -17.38 2.00 -25.58
CA GLU A 182 -16.10 1.77 -26.25
C GLU A 182 -16.03 2.61 -27.53
N SER A 183 -14.86 3.19 -27.80
CA SER A 183 -14.58 3.96 -29.01
C SER A 183 -13.20 3.63 -29.58
N GLY A 184 -13.08 3.77 -30.90
CA GLY A 184 -11.89 3.43 -31.66
C GLY A 184 -11.83 1.94 -32.04
N ALA A 185 -11.10 1.63 -33.12
CA ALA A 185 -10.83 0.25 -33.52
C ALA A 185 -9.66 -0.28 -32.69
N GLY A 186 -9.94 -0.79 -31.49
CA GLY A 186 -8.97 -1.63 -30.78
C GLY A 186 -8.87 -2.96 -31.51
N ASP A 187 -7.68 -3.33 -31.98
CA ASP A 187 -7.45 -4.71 -32.42
C ASP A 187 -7.78 -5.60 -31.21
N GLY A 188 -8.62 -6.61 -31.37
CA GLY A 188 -9.21 -7.39 -30.27
C GLY A 188 -8.21 -8.22 -29.43
N GLY A 189 -6.93 -7.87 -29.45
CA GLY A 189 -5.83 -8.52 -28.75
C GLY A 189 -5.59 -7.95 -27.36
N GLY A 190 -5.22 -8.84 -26.43
CA GLY A 190 -4.80 -8.52 -25.06
C GLY A 190 -3.43 -7.83 -24.98
N GLY A 191 -3.25 -6.73 -25.71
CA GLY A 191 -2.11 -5.84 -25.55
C GLY A 191 -2.13 -5.11 -24.20
N PRO A 192 -0.99 -4.52 -23.77
CA PRO A 192 -0.90 -3.79 -22.51
C PRO A 192 -1.80 -2.55 -22.56
N ARG A 193 -2.81 -2.49 -21.68
CA ARG A 193 -3.71 -1.34 -21.56
C ARG A 193 -3.28 -0.45 -20.40
N SER A 194 -3.38 0.86 -20.59
CA SER A 194 -3.27 1.82 -19.50
C SER A 194 -4.67 2.06 -18.92
N GLU A 195 -4.83 1.82 -17.62
CA GLU A 195 -6.12 1.86 -16.94
C GLU A 195 -6.10 2.80 -15.73
N VAL A 196 -7.17 3.57 -15.57
CA VAL A 196 -7.39 4.45 -14.42
C VAL A 196 -8.81 4.33 -13.87
N PRO A 197 -9.00 4.41 -12.53
CA PRO A 197 -10.32 4.38 -11.93
C PRO A 197 -11.15 5.61 -12.30
N VAL A 198 -12.45 5.39 -12.49
CA VAL A 198 -13.46 6.44 -12.64
C VAL A 198 -14.32 6.47 -11.38
N MET A 199 -14.38 7.66 -10.78
CA MET A 199 -15.07 7.90 -9.52
C MET A 199 -16.46 8.47 -9.78
N VAL A 200 -17.44 8.02 -9.01
CA VAL A 200 -18.79 8.61 -8.96
C VAL A 200 -19.11 8.84 -7.48
N ASP A 201 -19.37 10.10 -7.12
CA ASP A 201 -19.68 10.52 -5.74
C ASP A 201 -18.69 9.97 -4.68
N GLY A 202 -17.38 10.11 -4.97
CA GLY A 202 -16.32 9.65 -4.06
C GLY A 202 -16.12 8.13 -4.00
N THR A 203 -16.88 7.35 -4.77
CA THR A 203 -16.77 5.89 -4.85
C THR A 203 -16.21 5.44 -6.20
N ALA A 204 -15.29 4.49 -6.18
CA ALA A 204 -14.73 3.92 -7.40
C ALA A 204 -15.79 3.04 -8.06
N TRP A 205 -16.29 3.47 -9.22
CA TRP A 205 -17.37 2.78 -9.93
C TRP A 205 -16.87 1.86 -11.04
N GLY A 206 -15.84 2.31 -11.76
CA GLY A 206 -15.34 1.62 -12.94
C GLY A 206 -13.96 2.10 -13.36
N ARG A 207 -13.59 1.83 -14.60
CA ARG A 207 -12.28 2.18 -15.15
C ARG A 207 -12.35 2.63 -16.59
N LEU A 208 -11.51 3.61 -16.90
CA LEU A 208 -11.17 4.02 -18.24
C LEU A 208 -9.90 3.27 -18.65
N SER A 209 -9.98 2.47 -19.71
CA SER A 209 -8.85 1.79 -20.31
C SER A 209 -8.55 2.37 -21.69
N VAL A 210 -7.29 2.64 -21.97
CA VAL A 210 -6.81 3.09 -23.29
C VAL A 210 -5.64 2.22 -23.73
N ASP A 211 -5.47 2.09 -25.04
CA ASP A 211 -4.29 1.44 -25.61
C ASP A 211 -3.16 2.48 -25.78
N PRO A 212 -2.06 2.37 -25.00
CA PRO A 212 -0.97 3.34 -25.04
C PRO A 212 -0.05 3.15 -26.25
N GLU A 213 -0.20 2.10 -27.06
CA GLU A 213 0.69 1.84 -28.18
C GLU A 213 0.65 3.00 -29.20
N GLY A 214 1.83 3.55 -29.53
CA GLY A 214 1.96 4.69 -30.45
C GLY A 214 1.58 6.06 -29.86
N VAL A 215 1.08 6.12 -28.62
CA VAL A 215 0.68 7.37 -27.97
C VAL A 215 1.85 7.97 -27.17
N PRO A 216 2.14 9.28 -27.29
CA PRO A 216 3.13 9.93 -26.43
C PRO A 216 2.80 9.76 -24.93
N GLU A 217 3.74 9.25 -24.15
CA GLU A 217 3.55 8.91 -22.72
C GLU A 217 2.95 10.07 -21.91
N LEU A 218 3.47 11.29 -22.09
CA LEU A 218 2.98 12.48 -21.39
C LEU A 218 1.55 12.86 -21.75
N LEU A 219 1.13 12.63 -23.00
CA LEU A 219 -0.23 12.88 -23.44
C LEU A 219 -1.17 11.83 -22.84
N CYS A 220 -0.80 10.55 -22.93
CA CYS A 220 -1.56 9.45 -22.33
C CYS A 220 -1.77 9.67 -20.82
N ALA A 221 -0.70 9.98 -20.09
CA ALA A 221 -0.77 10.29 -18.67
C ALA A 221 -1.66 11.51 -18.38
N ALA A 222 -1.50 12.60 -19.13
CA ALA A 222 -2.30 13.81 -18.93
C ALA A 222 -3.80 13.60 -19.19
N VAL A 223 -4.15 12.79 -20.19
CA VAL A 223 -5.55 12.45 -20.49
C VAL A 223 -6.14 11.57 -19.40
N LEU A 224 -5.42 10.52 -19.00
CA LEU A 224 -5.85 9.60 -17.94
C LEU A 224 -5.93 10.28 -16.56
N ASP A 225 -5.15 11.33 -16.31
CA ASP A 225 -5.25 12.14 -15.09
C ASP A 225 -6.55 12.98 -15.04
N ARG A 226 -7.12 13.35 -16.20
CA ARG A 226 -8.20 14.36 -16.28
C ARG A 226 -9.54 13.80 -16.71
N ALA A 227 -9.54 12.86 -17.65
CA ALA A 227 -10.76 12.25 -18.17
C ALA A 227 -11.63 11.60 -17.09
N PRO A 228 -11.09 10.84 -16.10
CA PRO A 228 -11.93 10.18 -15.10
C PRO A 228 -12.84 11.11 -14.31
N THR A 229 -12.37 12.32 -13.99
CA THR A 229 -13.16 13.31 -13.25
C THR A 229 -14.36 13.78 -14.07
N VAL A 230 -14.15 14.08 -15.36
CA VAL A 230 -15.25 14.54 -16.24
C VAL A 230 -16.22 13.40 -16.57
N LEU A 231 -15.70 12.19 -16.79
CA LEU A 231 -16.52 10.98 -16.96
C LEU A 231 -17.37 10.72 -15.72
N GLY A 232 -16.79 10.82 -14.52
CA GLY A 232 -17.50 10.73 -13.25
C GLY A 232 -18.67 11.70 -13.15
N LEU A 233 -18.45 12.98 -13.50
CA LEU A 233 -19.50 14.00 -13.53
C LEU A 233 -20.60 13.70 -14.57
N CYS A 234 -20.23 13.17 -15.74
CA CYS A 234 -21.19 12.74 -16.75
C CYS A 234 -22.08 11.60 -16.24
N LEU A 235 -21.48 10.60 -15.60
CA LEU A 235 -22.18 9.47 -14.98
C LEU A 235 -23.15 9.94 -13.89
N MET A 236 -22.78 10.96 -13.11
CA MET A 236 -23.69 11.58 -12.12
C MET A 236 -24.87 12.31 -12.76
N ARG A 237 -24.69 12.88 -13.96
CA ARG A 237 -25.75 13.60 -14.69
C ARG A 237 -26.72 12.66 -15.38
N GLU A 238 -26.26 11.55 -15.96
CA GLU A 238 -27.07 10.58 -16.70
C GLU A 238 -27.88 9.62 -15.77
N GLN A 239 -28.46 10.17 -14.70
CA GLN A 239 -29.01 9.51 -13.50
C GLN A 239 -29.89 8.25 -13.64
N THR A 240 -30.39 7.87 -14.82
CA THR A 240 -31.49 6.90 -14.90
C THR A 240 -31.04 5.43 -14.85
N GLY A 241 -29.87 5.09 -15.41
CA GLY A 241 -29.36 3.70 -15.41
C GLY A 241 -28.28 3.44 -14.35
N ILE A 242 -27.30 4.33 -14.28
CA ILE A 242 -26.06 4.13 -13.51
C ILE A 242 -26.29 4.42 -12.02
N ALA A 243 -27.12 5.42 -11.70
CA ALA A 243 -27.55 5.65 -10.32
C ALA A 243 -28.37 4.46 -9.77
N GLY A 244 -29.08 3.71 -10.62
CA GLY A 244 -29.79 2.51 -10.22
C GLY A 244 -28.82 1.41 -9.74
N THR A 245 -27.78 1.14 -10.53
CA THR A 245 -26.73 0.18 -10.17
C THR A 245 -25.96 0.62 -8.92
N LEU A 246 -25.53 1.88 -8.85
CA LEU A 246 -24.83 2.42 -7.68
C LEU A 246 -25.70 2.37 -6.41
N ARG A 247 -26.99 2.71 -6.51
CA ARG A 247 -27.94 2.53 -5.40
C ARG A 247 -28.07 1.07 -5.00
N ALA A 248 -28.14 0.14 -5.96
CA ALA A 248 -28.21 -1.28 -5.66
C ALA A 248 -26.95 -1.77 -4.93
N GLN A 249 -25.77 -1.32 -5.36
CA GLN A 249 -24.48 -1.60 -4.71
C GLN A 249 -24.45 -1.05 -3.28
N GLN A 250 -24.81 0.23 -3.10
CA GLN A 250 -24.86 0.85 -1.78
C GLN A 250 -25.85 0.14 -0.85
N LEU A 251 -27.06 -0.18 -1.33
CA LEU A 251 -28.06 -0.91 -0.55
C LEU A 251 -27.58 -2.29 -0.11
N VAL A 252 -26.82 -2.99 -0.97
CA VAL A 252 -26.19 -4.27 -0.59
C VAL A 252 -25.18 -4.02 0.53
N LEU A 253 -24.28 -3.04 0.38
CA LEU A 253 -23.24 -2.78 1.37
C LEU A 253 -23.82 -2.32 2.71
N ASP A 254 -24.80 -1.41 2.72
CA ASP A 254 -25.52 -0.98 3.92
C ASP A 254 -26.19 -2.17 4.61
N GLN A 255 -26.81 -3.07 3.83
CA GLN A 255 -27.45 -4.29 4.36
C GLN A 255 -26.43 -5.25 5.00
N LEU A 256 -25.27 -5.46 4.37
CA LEU A 256 -24.22 -6.32 4.91
C LEU A 256 -23.62 -5.73 6.19
N VAL A 257 -23.41 -4.41 6.21
CA VAL A 257 -22.87 -3.66 7.35
C VAL A 257 -23.82 -3.68 8.54
N ALA A 258 -25.13 -3.49 8.30
CA ALA A 258 -26.14 -3.55 9.35
C ALA A 258 -26.27 -4.95 10.00
N ASN A 259 -25.69 -5.98 9.38
CA ASN A 259 -25.68 -7.37 9.83
C ASN A 259 -27.07 -7.89 10.23
N GLN A 260 -28.10 -7.44 9.51
CA GLN A 260 -29.48 -7.84 9.78
C GLN A 260 -29.79 -9.21 9.17
N PRO A 261 -30.60 -10.05 9.84
CA PRO A 261 -31.08 -11.31 9.27
C PRO A 261 -31.82 -11.04 7.96
N ILE A 262 -31.38 -11.67 6.88
CA ILE A 262 -32.00 -11.56 5.56
C ILE A 262 -32.16 -12.94 4.95
N ASP A 263 -33.26 -13.13 4.24
CA ASP A 263 -33.46 -14.34 3.46
C ASP A 263 -32.41 -14.44 2.34
N HIS A 264 -31.86 -15.64 2.16
CA HIS A 264 -30.78 -15.88 1.19
C HIS A 264 -31.22 -15.52 -0.24
N SER A 265 -32.45 -15.82 -0.62
CA SER A 265 -32.96 -15.53 -1.96
C SER A 265 -33.06 -14.02 -2.24
N ALA A 266 -33.45 -13.24 -1.23
CA ALA A 266 -33.52 -11.79 -1.31
C ALA A 266 -32.13 -11.16 -1.41
N LEU A 267 -31.16 -11.65 -0.62
CA LEU A 267 -29.77 -11.19 -0.70
C LEU A 267 -29.15 -11.50 -2.06
N GLU A 268 -29.35 -12.70 -2.59
CA GLU A 268 -28.89 -13.05 -3.94
C GLU A 268 -29.49 -12.16 -5.03
N ALA A 269 -30.79 -11.87 -4.95
CA ALA A 269 -31.44 -11.00 -5.92
C ALA A 269 -30.83 -9.59 -5.92
N ARG A 270 -30.52 -9.05 -4.73
CA ARG A 270 -29.85 -7.75 -4.58
C ARG A 270 -28.41 -7.77 -5.06
N LEU A 271 -27.66 -8.82 -4.75
CA LEU A 271 -26.29 -9.01 -5.27
C LEU A 271 -26.27 -9.06 -6.79
N ARG A 272 -27.19 -9.81 -7.41
CA ARG A 272 -27.35 -9.85 -8.88
C ARG A 272 -27.70 -8.49 -9.46
N ALA A 273 -28.58 -7.72 -8.80
CA ALA A 273 -28.91 -6.36 -9.20
C ALA A 273 -27.72 -5.39 -9.07
N ALA A 274 -26.85 -5.61 -8.09
CA ALA A 274 -25.61 -4.87 -7.89
C ALA A 274 -24.46 -5.29 -8.83
N GLY A 275 -24.67 -6.31 -9.67
CA GLY A 275 -23.68 -6.82 -10.62
C GLY A 275 -22.78 -7.95 -10.08
N ILE A 276 -23.05 -8.47 -8.90
CA ILE A 276 -22.28 -9.57 -8.29
C ILE A 276 -22.84 -10.93 -8.73
N ALA A 277 -21.98 -11.77 -9.31
CA ALA A 277 -22.30 -13.15 -9.64
C ALA A 277 -22.54 -13.99 -8.37
N THR A 278 -23.63 -14.77 -8.34
CA THR A 278 -24.09 -15.52 -7.15
C THR A 278 -23.86 -17.03 -7.20
N ALA A 279 -23.84 -17.62 -8.40
CA ALA A 279 -23.78 -19.07 -8.56
C ALA A 279 -22.34 -19.60 -8.58
N GLY A 280 -22.00 -20.50 -7.65
CA GLY A 280 -20.72 -21.22 -7.62
C GLY A 280 -19.50 -20.33 -7.37
N GLN A 281 -19.73 -19.13 -6.83
CA GLN A 281 -18.67 -18.14 -6.60
C GLN A 281 -18.21 -18.17 -5.15
N ARG A 282 -16.98 -17.71 -4.95
CA ARG A 282 -16.40 -17.47 -3.64
C ARG A 282 -16.21 -15.97 -3.44
N TYR A 283 -16.35 -15.48 -2.23
CA TYR A 283 -16.34 -14.05 -1.94
C TYR A 283 -15.35 -13.68 -0.84
N VAL A 284 -14.85 -12.45 -0.90
CA VAL A 284 -14.11 -11.81 0.19
C VAL A 284 -14.69 -10.42 0.44
N CYS A 285 -14.93 -10.09 1.71
CA CYS A 285 -15.28 -8.75 2.13
C CYS A 285 -14.00 -7.99 2.53
N VAL A 286 -13.90 -6.73 2.14
CA VAL A 286 -12.79 -5.84 2.53
C VAL A 286 -13.34 -4.60 3.23
N ALA A 287 -12.61 -4.14 4.24
CA ALA A 287 -12.87 -2.87 4.92
C ALA A 287 -11.58 -2.05 4.94
N ILE A 288 -11.67 -0.81 4.46
CA ILE A 288 -10.53 0.11 4.30
C ILE A 288 -10.89 1.46 4.94
N ASP A 289 -9.97 2.01 5.71
CA ASP A 289 -10.07 3.36 6.28
C ASP A 289 -9.63 4.39 5.22
N PRO A 290 -10.55 5.20 4.68
CA PRO A 290 -10.23 6.16 3.63
C PRO A 290 -9.32 7.29 4.12
N GLN A 291 -9.26 7.58 5.42
CA GLN A 291 -8.42 8.65 5.97
C GLN A 291 -6.95 8.24 6.08
N ARG A 292 -6.70 6.93 6.12
CA ARG A 292 -5.35 6.36 6.17
C ARG A 292 -4.87 5.92 4.80
N VAL A 293 -5.56 6.32 3.73
CA VAL A 293 -5.11 6.10 2.34
C VAL A 293 -5.03 7.38 1.52
N GLU A 294 -4.03 7.47 0.65
CA GLU A 294 -3.87 8.62 -0.27
C GLU A 294 -5.02 8.68 -1.28
N SER A 295 -5.46 7.53 -1.78
CA SER A 295 -6.53 7.42 -2.78
C SER A 295 -7.32 6.11 -2.63
N VAL A 296 -8.58 6.25 -2.22
CA VAL A 296 -9.60 5.18 -2.20
C VAL A 296 -9.77 4.57 -3.60
N ALA A 297 -9.75 5.42 -4.63
CA ALA A 297 -9.87 5.03 -6.04
C ALA A 297 -8.77 4.05 -6.45
N SER A 298 -7.53 4.37 -6.10
CA SER A 298 -6.37 3.56 -6.45
C SER A 298 -6.38 2.21 -5.73
N VAL A 299 -6.86 2.19 -4.48
CA VAL A 299 -6.99 0.93 -3.73
C VAL A 299 -8.07 0.03 -4.33
N ALA A 300 -9.27 0.57 -4.58
CA ALA A 300 -10.35 -0.17 -5.22
C ALA A 300 -9.93 -0.70 -6.60
N ASP A 301 -9.25 0.12 -7.40
CA ASP A 301 -8.78 -0.29 -8.72
C ASP A 301 -7.73 -1.40 -8.67
N ALA A 302 -6.75 -1.28 -7.78
CA ALA A 302 -5.73 -2.30 -7.59
C ALA A 302 -6.33 -3.65 -7.16
N LEU A 303 -7.32 -3.63 -6.27
CA LEU A 303 -8.07 -4.84 -5.90
C LEU A 303 -8.83 -5.44 -7.08
N MET A 304 -9.44 -4.59 -7.92
CA MET A 304 -10.17 -5.04 -9.10
C MET A 304 -9.27 -5.60 -10.19
N ARG A 305 -8.04 -5.10 -10.35
CA ARG A 305 -7.07 -5.73 -11.27
C ARG A 305 -6.70 -7.15 -10.87
N GLN A 306 -6.71 -7.44 -9.58
CA GLN A 306 -6.30 -8.73 -9.03
C GLN A 306 -7.47 -9.73 -8.98
N VAL A 307 -8.64 -9.26 -8.56
CA VAL A 307 -9.82 -10.12 -8.33
C VAL A 307 -10.78 -10.13 -9.53
N GLY A 308 -10.73 -9.10 -10.37
CA GLY A 308 -11.49 -8.97 -11.61
C GLY A 308 -12.91 -8.45 -11.44
N HIS A 309 -13.64 -8.88 -10.40
CA HIS A 309 -15.06 -8.56 -10.24
C HIS A 309 -15.40 -8.22 -8.78
N GLY A 310 -16.12 -7.13 -8.55
CA GLY A 310 -16.54 -6.73 -7.20
C GLY A 310 -17.30 -5.41 -7.16
N ILE A 311 -17.73 -5.03 -5.95
CA ILE A 311 -18.38 -3.75 -5.67
C ILE A 311 -17.72 -3.07 -4.48
N PHE A 312 -17.72 -1.75 -4.47
CA PHE A 312 -17.24 -0.92 -3.36
C PHE A 312 -18.23 0.19 -3.05
N GLY A 313 -18.19 0.69 -1.82
CA GLY A 313 -19.00 1.81 -1.37
C GLY A 313 -18.57 2.28 0.01
N LEU A 314 -18.87 3.54 0.30
CA LEU A 314 -18.60 4.14 1.61
C LEU A 314 -19.76 3.84 2.55
N VAL A 315 -19.48 3.21 3.68
CA VAL A 315 -20.46 2.91 4.73
C VAL A 315 -19.86 3.25 6.09
N GLU A 316 -20.54 4.10 6.86
CA GLU A 316 -20.07 4.54 8.20
C GLU A 316 -18.61 5.07 8.20
N GLY A 317 -18.21 5.77 7.14
CA GLY A 317 -16.88 6.34 6.99
C GLY A 317 -15.79 5.35 6.56
N LEU A 318 -16.11 4.07 6.34
CA LEU A 318 -15.19 3.06 5.81
C LEU A 318 -15.52 2.74 4.35
N LEU A 319 -14.49 2.51 3.53
CA LEU A 319 -14.65 1.90 2.21
C LEU A 319 -14.85 0.39 2.40
N CYS A 320 -16.07 -0.06 2.18
CA CYS A 320 -16.45 -1.47 2.24
C CYS A 320 -16.53 -2.03 0.82
N GLY A 321 -16.10 -3.28 0.63
CA GLY A 321 -16.19 -3.95 -0.67
C GLY A 321 -16.51 -5.44 -0.56
N VAL A 322 -17.17 -5.95 -1.60
CA VAL A 322 -17.43 -7.39 -1.80
C VAL A 322 -16.78 -7.79 -3.11
N LEU A 323 -15.82 -8.70 -3.03
CA LEU A 323 -15.01 -9.14 -4.17
C LEU A 323 -15.38 -10.59 -4.52
N VAL A 324 -15.54 -10.87 -5.81
CA VAL A 324 -15.81 -12.22 -6.33
C VAL A 324 -14.48 -12.87 -6.73
N MET A 325 -14.09 -13.89 -6.00
CA MET A 325 -12.81 -14.57 -6.17
C MET A 325 -12.81 -15.46 -7.42
N PRO A 326 -11.80 -15.32 -8.31
CA PRO A 326 -11.61 -16.26 -9.41
C PRO A 326 -11.41 -17.70 -8.89
N ALA A 327 -11.79 -18.67 -9.72
CA ALA A 327 -11.51 -20.08 -9.42
C ALA A 327 -9.99 -20.30 -9.36
N GLY A 328 -9.52 -20.99 -8.32
CA GLY A 328 -8.09 -21.33 -8.14
C GLY A 328 -7.24 -20.28 -7.40
N VAL A 329 -7.72 -19.04 -7.22
CA VAL A 329 -6.99 -18.01 -6.47
C VAL A 329 -7.14 -18.25 -4.95
N PRO A 330 -6.04 -18.43 -4.19
CA PRO A 330 -6.07 -18.53 -2.73
C PRO A 330 -6.32 -17.16 -2.08
N THR A 331 -6.94 -17.15 -0.89
CA THR A 331 -7.27 -15.92 -0.14
C THR A 331 -6.05 -15.03 0.14
N ILE A 332 -4.85 -15.63 0.25
CA ILE A 332 -3.61 -14.90 0.53
C ILE A 332 -3.24 -13.92 -0.59
N GLU A 333 -3.60 -14.23 -1.84
CA GLU A 333 -3.35 -13.35 -2.99
C GLU A 333 -4.22 -12.08 -2.93
N VAL A 334 -5.39 -12.10 -2.27
CA VAL A 334 -6.18 -10.88 -2.02
C VAL A 334 -5.52 -10.01 -0.97
N LEU A 335 -5.06 -10.59 0.13
CA LEU A 335 -4.35 -9.82 1.15
C LEU A 335 -3.06 -9.22 0.58
N ASP A 336 -2.36 -9.95 -0.27
CA ASP A 336 -1.19 -9.44 -0.97
C ASP A 336 -1.56 -8.38 -2.01
N ALA A 337 -2.71 -8.50 -2.70
CA ALA A 337 -3.27 -7.44 -3.54
C ALA A 337 -3.63 -6.18 -2.75
N VAL A 338 -4.27 -6.31 -1.57
CA VAL A 338 -4.58 -5.17 -0.68
C VAL A 338 -3.28 -4.57 -0.14
N ARG A 339 -2.27 -5.39 0.20
CA ARG A 339 -0.95 -4.93 0.65
C ARG A 339 -0.20 -4.20 -0.46
N GLU A 340 -0.28 -4.70 -1.67
CA GLU A 340 0.32 -4.07 -2.84
C GLU A 340 -0.41 -2.78 -3.19
N ALA A 341 -1.75 -2.76 -3.12
CA ALA A 341 -2.54 -1.55 -3.25
C ALA A 341 -2.17 -0.51 -2.18
N ALA A 342 -1.97 -0.95 -0.93
CA ALA A 342 -1.47 -0.13 0.16
C ALA A 342 -0.02 0.36 -0.08
N ARG A 343 0.83 -0.46 -0.71
CA ARG A 343 2.18 -0.05 -1.10
C ARG A 343 2.16 1.01 -2.20
N VAL A 344 1.33 0.80 -3.22
CA VAL A 344 1.14 1.71 -4.37
C VAL A 344 0.55 3.04 -3.92
N ALA A 345 -0.37 3.04 -2.95
CA ALA A 345 -0.96 4.24 -2.36
C ALA A 345 -0.03 4.97 -1.37
N ARG A 346 1.27 4.60 -1.30
CA ARG A 346 2.32 5.26 -0.49
C ARG A 346 1.95 5.47 0.98
N LEU A 347 1.25 4.51 1.57
CA LEU A 347 0.79 4.62 2.95
C LEU A 347 1.95 4.68 3.94
N PRO A 348 1.80 5.41 5.06
CA PRO A 348 2.81 5.37 6.11
C PRO A 348 3.01 3.91 6.54
N ARG A 349 4.25 3.42 6.41
CA ARG A 349 4.64 1.99 6.50
C ARG A 349 4.24 1.26 7.80
N ASN A 350 3.61 1.95 8.76
CA ASN A 350 3.34 1.45 10.12
C ASN A 350 1.89 1.61 10.58
N GLN A 351 0.94 2.08 9.76
CA GLN A 351 -0.45 2.24 10.20
C GLN A 351 -1.39 1.25 9.51
N LEU A 352 -2.16 0.51 10.30
CA LEU A 352 -3.22 -0.34 9.77
C LEU A 352 -4.30 0.51 9.08
N CYS A 353 -4.54 0.23 7.80
CA CYS A 353 -5.52 0.93 6.97
C CYS A 353 -6.57 0.00 6.35
N ALA A 354 -6.33 -1.31 6.27
CA ALA A 354 -7.24 -2.22 5.60
C ALA A 354 -7.28 -3.63 6.22
N THR A 355 -8.42 -4.29 6.07
CA THR A 355 -8.58 -5.71 6.40
C THR A 355 -9.38 -6.46 5.36
N ALA A 356 -9.18 -7.78 5.30
CA ALA A 356 -9.95 -8.67 4.46
C ALA A 356 -10.49 -9.87 5.25
N SER A 357 -11.73 -10.25 4.96
CA SER A 357 -12.37 -11.44 5.52
C SER A 357 -11.72 -12.72 5.01
N ARG A 358 -12.11 -13.86 5.61
CA ARG A 358 -11.91 -15.15 4.95
C ARG A 358 -12.75 -15.23 3.68
N THR A 359 -12.33 -16.13 2.80
CA THR A 359 -13.16 -16.52 1.66
C THR A 359 -14.42 -17.25 2.15
N VAL A 360 -15.57 -16.86 1.62
CA VAL A 360 -16.87 -17.50 1.88
C VAL A 360 -17.47 -18.01 0.57
N ASP A 361 -18.06 -19.21 0.61
CA ASP A 361 -18.56 -19.88 -0.60
C ASP A 361 -20.09 -19.75 -0.75
N THR A 362 -20.74 -19.00 0.15
CA THR A 362 -22.18 -18.77 0.14
C THR A 362 -22.50 -17.31 0.47
N VAL A 363 -23.48 -16.76 -0.25
CA VAL A 363 -23.93 -15.37 -0.05
C VAL A 363 -24.44 -15.10 1.36
N GLY A 364 -24.98 -16.12 2.04
CA GLY A 364 -25.49 -16.04 3.40
C GLY A 364 -24.44 -15.70 4.46
N LEU A 365 -23.16 -15.96 4.17
CA LEU A 365 -22.06 -15.67 5.08
C LEU A 365 -21.48 -14.26 4.87
N LEU A 366 -21.89 -13.53 3.82
CA LEU A 366 -21.40 -12.19 3.53
C LEU A 366 -21.64 -11.18 4.66
N PRO A 367 -22.82 -11.13 5.34
CA PRO A 367 -23.03 -10.19 6.44
C PRO A 367 -21.99 -10.40 7.55
N ARG A 368 -21.83 -11.66 8.00
CA ARG A 368 -20.82 -12.04 8.98
C ARG A 368 -19.41 -11.70 8.50
N ALA A 369 -19.05 -12.03 7.26
CA ALA A 369 -17.72 -11.73 6.72
C ALA A 369 -17.42 -10.22 6.69
N MET A 370 -18.42 -9.39 6.36
CA MET A 370 -18.30 -7.93 6.39
C MET A 370 -18.13 -7.41 7.82
N THR A 371 -18.94 -7.90 8.76
CA THR A 371 -18.80 -7.58 10.19
C THR A 371 -17.41 -7.96 10.71
N GLU A 372 -16.93 -9.18 10.43
CA GLU A 372 -15.60 -9.64 10.85
C GLU A 372 -14.47 -8.72 10.31
N ALA A 373 -14.55 -8.29 9.06
CA ALA A 373 -13.57 -7.38 8.46
C ALA A 373 -13.56 -6.01 9.17
N ARG A 374 -14.73 -5.38 9.29
CA ARG A 374 -14.85 -4.03 9.90
C ARG A 374 -14.38 -4.01 11.35
N GLU A 375 -14.80 -5.00 12.15
CA GLU A 375 -14.42 -5.11 13.55
C GLU A 375 -12.93 -5.38 13.72
N THR A 376 -12.33 -6.20 12.85
CA THR A 376 -10.88 -6.44 12.86
C THR A 376 -10.11 -5.18 12.53
N LEU A 377 -10.58 -4.37 11.56
CA LEU A 377 -9.95 -3.11 11.22
C LEU A 377 -9.96 -2.17 12.43
N GLN A 378 -11.14 -1.94 13.01
CA GLN A 378 -11.28 -1.05 14.16
C GLN A 378 -10.41 -1.52 15.34
N LEU A 379 -10.51 -2.79 15.73
CA LEU A 379 -9.73 -3.33 16.85
C LEU A 379 -8.22 -3.28 16.57
N GLY A 380 -7.78 -3.60 15.36
CA GLY A 380 -6.37 -3.53 15.00
C GLY A 380 -5.82 -2.11 15.04
N GLN A 381 -6.64 -1.10 14.71
CA GLN A 381 -6.28 0.30 14.83
C GLN A 381 -6.15 0.73 16.30
N GLU A 382 -7.09 0.31 17.15
CA GLU A 382 -7.06 0.56 18.61
C GLU A 382 -5.87 -0.12 19.30
N LEU A 383 -5.48 -1.31 18.83
CA LEU A 383 -4.34 -2.06 19.37
C LEU A 383 -2.98 -1.63 18.81
N GLY A 384 -2.95 -0.70 17.85
CA GLY A 384 -1.73 -0.24 17.19
C GLY A 384 -1.02 -1.36 16.43
N GLU A 385 -1.77 -2.20 15.71
CA GLU A 385 -1.21 -3.28 14.90
C GLU A 385 -0.23 -2.76 13.84
N ALA A 386 0.86 -3.51 13.68
CA ALA A 386 1.90 -3.17 12.73
C ALA A 386 1.56 -3.70 11.33
N GLY A 387 1.76 -2.85 10.34
CA GLY A 387 1.56 -3.19 8.92
C GLY A 387 0.27 -2.61 8.34
N PRO A 388 0.25 -2.30 7.04
CA PRO A 388 -0.87 -1.60 6.43
C PRO A 388 -2.13 -2.47 6.33
N VAL A 389 -1.98 -3.80 6.28
CA VAL A 389 -3.08 -4.73 6.02
C VAL A 389 -2.95 -6.00 6.85
N ILE A 390 -4.03 -6.38 7.53
CA ILE A 390 -4.16 -7.66 8.24
C ILE A 390 -5.40 -8.44 7.78
N GLY A 391 -5.37 -9.77 7.91
CA GLY A 391 -6.56 -10.59 7.72
C GLY A 391 -7.36 -10.68 9.01
N VAL A 392 -8.65 -11.02 8.91
CA VAL A 392 -9.51 -11.28 10.09
C VAL A 392 -8.99 -12.40 11.01
N GLN A 393 -8.06 -13.23 10.53
CA GLN A 393 -7.41 -14.29 11.32
C GLN A 393 -6.38 -13.76 12.33
N THR A 394 -5.89 -12.53 12.17
CA THR A 394 -4.83 -11.97 13.03
C THR A 394 -5.33 -11.67 14.45
N LEU A 395 -6.59 -11.26 14.61
CA LEU A 395 -7.15 -10.76 15.87
C LEU A 395 -8.40 -11.53 16.32
N VAL A 396 -8.51 -12.82 15.97
CA VAL A 396 -9.73 -13.61 16.25
C VAL A 396 -10.04 -13.66 17.75
N LEU A 397 -9.02 -13.92 18.57
CA LEU A 397 -9.19 -14.05 20.01
C LEU A 397 -9.46 -12.69 20.66
N GLU A 398 -8.70 -11.66 20.30
CA GLU A 398 -8.89 -10.30 20.78
C GLU A 398 -10.29 -9.79 20.43
N ARG A 399 -10.77 -10.04 19.21
CA ARG A 399 -12.12 -9.66 18.77
C ARG A 399 -13.21 -10.39 19.55
N LEU A 400 -13.04 -11.70 19.77
CA LEU A 400 -13.97 -12.48 20.58
C LEU A 400 -14.06 -11.96 22.02
N LEU A 401 -12.91 -11.66 22.65
CA LEU A 401 -12.82 -11.12 24.00
C LEU A 401 -13.42 -9.70 24.08
N ALA A 402 -13.15 -8.85 23.09
CA ALA A 402 -13.68 -7.49 23.07
C ALA A 402 -15.22 -7.45 22.92
N GLN A 403 -15.79 -8.39 22.17
CA GLN A 403 -17.24 -8.40 21.88
C GLN A 403 -18.07 -9.14 22.91
N HIS A 404 -17.56 -10.24 23.43
CA HIS A 404 -18.34 -11.18 24.25
C HIS A 404 -17.75 -11.39 25.64
N GLY A 405 -16.54 -10.87 25.90
CA GLY A 405 -15.90 -10.99 27.20
C GLY A 405 -16.47 -10.00 28.21
N ASP A 406 -16.78 -10.48 29.41
CA ASP A 406 -17.05 -9.58 30.53
C ASP A 406 -15.75 -8.84 30.89
N ALA A 407 -15.75 -7.51 30.74
CA ALA A 407 -14.55 -6.71 30.93
C ALA A 407 -13.95 -6.83 32.34
N GLY A 408 -14.76 -7.13 33.36
CA GLY A 408 -14.29 -7.44 34.71
C GLY A 408 -13.55 -8.77 34.77
N ALA A 409 -14.19 -9.83 34.29
CA ALA A 409 -13.63 -11.18 34.25
C ALA A 409 -12.36 -11.26 33.39
N VAL A 410 -12.32 -10.59 32.24
CA VAL A 410 -11.13 -10.55 31.38
C VAL A 410 -9.96 -9.86 32.08
N ARG A 411 -10.20 -8.73 32.77
CA ARG A 411 -9.15 -8.06 33.57
C ARG A 411 -8.68 -8.91 34.74
N GLN A 412 -9.60 -9.57 35.45
CA GLN A 412 -9.24 -10.46 36.54
C GLN A 412 -8.41 -11.64 36.04
N PHE A 413 -8.78 -12.22 34.90
CA PHE A 413 -8.02 -13.29 34.27
C PHE A 413 -6.60 -12.86 33.91
N VAL A 414 -6.42 -11.66 33.35
CA VAL A 414 -5.08 -11.09 33.07
C VAL A 414 -4.27 -10.93 34.36
N GLU A 415 -4.88 -10.37 35.41
CA GLU A 415 -4.24 -10.19 36.71
C GLU A 415 -3.80 -11.53 37.33
N ASP A 416 -4.68 -12.54 37.31
CA ASP A 416 -4.42 -13.87 37.86
C ASP A 416 -3.31 -14.60 37.10
N GLN A 417 -3.27 -14.48 35.77
CA GLN A 417 -2.33 -15.24 34.94
C GLN A 417 -0.98 -14.57 34.73
N ILE A 418 -0.91 -13.25 34.61
CA ILE A 418 0.34 -12.53 34.28
C ILE A 418 0.60 -11.27 35.11
N GLY A 419 -0.29 -10.89 36.04
CA GLY A 419 -0.11 -9.68 36.86
C GLY A 419 1.16 -9.68 37.72
N ALA A 420 1.64 -10.86 38.14
CA ALA A 420 2.92 -11.01 38.83
C ALA A 420 4.13 -10.63 37.94
N LEU A 421 4.07 -10.91 36.64
CA LEU A 421 5.12 -10.48 35.69
C LEU A 421 5.07 -8.98 35.47
N GLU A 422 3.88 -8.39 35.31
CA GLU A 422 3.73 -6.94 35.12
C GLU A 422 4.31 -6.16 36.29
N ARG A 423 3.99 -6.57 37.53
CA ARG A 423 4.56 -5.98 38.74
C ARG A 423 6.08 -6.13 38.82
N SER A 424 6.63 -7.26 38.37
CA SER A 424 8.07 -7.47 38.36
C SER A 424 8.77 -6.58 37.33
N ASP A 425 8.20 -6.45 36.13
CA ASP A 425 8.73 -5.59 35.07
C ASP A 425 8.71 -4.12 35.50
N GLU A 426 7.63 -3.66 36.14
CA GLU A 426 7.52 -2.30 36.67
C GLU A 426 8.52 -2.03 37.82
N ALA A 427 8.67 -2.96 38.76
CA ALA A 427 9.54 -2.78 39.91
C ALA A 427 11.05 -2.91 39.61
N LYS A 428 11.42 -3.76 38.63
CA LYS A 428 12.82 -4.12 38.36
C LYS A 428 13.32 -3.66 36.99
N GLY A 429 12.47 -3.06 36.16
CA GLY A 429 12.79 -2.73 34.77
C GLY A 429 13.10 -3.98 33.92
N SER A 430 12.52 -5.13 34.27
CA SER A 430 12.67 -6.36 33.48
C SER A 430 11.73 -6.35 32.26
N GLU A 431 11.94 -7.31 31.35
CA GLU A 431 11.14 -7.47 30.13
C GLU A 431 10.52 -8.88 30.07
N LEU A 432 10.02 -9.38 31.20
CA LEU A 432 9.49 -10.74 31.33
C LEU A 432 8.18 -10.89 30.55
N VAL A 433 7.29 -9.90 30.58
CA VAL A 433 6.06 -9.90 29.77
C VAL A 433 6.41 -9.94 28.29
N ARG A 434 7.36 -9.11 27.85
CA ARG A 434 7.83 -9.11 26.45
C ARG A 434 8.47 -10.44 26.06
N THR A 435 9.20 -11.06 26.97
CA THR A 435 9.80 -12.38 26.74
C THR A 435 8.74 -13.46 26.58
N LEU A 436 7.67 -13.42 27.39
CA LEU A 436 6.52 -14.32 27.28
C LEU A 436 5.75 -14.10 25.97
N GLU A 437 5.49 -12.85 25.57
CA GLU A 437 4.88 -12.51 24.27
C GLU A 437 5.64 -13.15 23.12
N VAL A 438 6.97 -13.03 23.11
CA VAL A 438 7.81 -13.61 22.04
C VAL A 438 7.84 -15.13 22.11
N LEU A 439 7.88 -15.73 23.30
CA LEU A 439 7.83 -17.19 23.45
C LEU A 439 6.52 -17.76 22.87
N VAL A 440 5.39 -17.15 23.20
CA VAL A 440 4.06 -17.52 22.67
C VAL A 440 4.02 -17.36 21.15
N ALA A 441 4.52 -16.23 20.63
CA ALA A 441 4.59 -15.99 19.19
C ALA A 441 5.52 -16.97 18.44
N CYS A 442 6.42 -17.64 19.15
CA CYS A 442 7.31 -18.69 18.64
C CYS A 442 6.80 -20.10 18.97
N ALA A 443 5.53 -20.26 19.37
CA ALA A 443 4.90 -21.52 19.74
C ALA A 443 5.71 -22.33 20.80
N GLY A 444 6.33 -21.63 21.75
CA GLY A 444 7.18 -22.26 22.79
C GLY A 444 8.63 -22.54 22.36
N SER A 445 9.01 -22.26 21.11
CA SER A 445 10.39 -22.45 20.64
C SER A 445 11.35 -21.47 21.30
N LYS A 446 12.09 -21.96 22.30
CA LYS A 446 13.13 -21.19 23.01
C LYS A 446 14.25 -20.72 22.07
N ALA A 447 14.59 -21.53 21.05
CA ALA A 447 15.62 -21.17 20.09
C ALA A 447 15.21 -19.97 19.21
N GLU A 448 13.98 -20.00 18.69
CA GLU A 448 13.48 -18.91 17.84
C GLU A 448 13.18 -17.65 18.68
N ALA A 449 12.69 -17.81 19.91
CA ALA A 449 12.46 -16.71 20.83
C ALA A 449 13.76 -15.96 21.17
N ALA A 450 14.87 -16.67 21.42
CA ALA A 450 16.18 -16.04 21.68
C ALA A 450 16.66 -15.22 20.47
N LYS A 451 16.48 -15.76 19.26
CA LYS A 451 16.83 -15.09 18.01
C LYS A 451 16.00 -13.82 17.79
N ARG A 452 14.68 -13.91 17.97
CA ARG A 452 13.75 -12.79 17.78
C ARG A 452 13.89 -11.69 18.84
N LEU A 453 14.33 -12.04 20.05
CA LEU A 453 14.69 -11.07 21.10
C LEU A 453 16.12 -10.52 20.95
N HIS A 454 16.92 -11.04 20.02
CA HIS A 454 18.34 -10.70 19.86
C HIS A 454 19.18 -10.91 21.14
N ILE A 455 18.88 -11.96 21.92
CA ILE A 455 19.60 -12.29 23.16
C ILE A 455 20.28 -13.66 23.10
N ARG A 456 21.28 -13.85 23.95
CA ARG A 456 21.94 -15.15 24.11
C ARG A 456 20.98 -16.17 24.73
N ARG A 457 21.09 -17.45 24.33
CA ARG A 457 20.26 -18.54 24.86
C ARG A 457 20.26 -18.63 26.39
N GLN A 458 21.42 -18.47 27.03
CA GLN A 458 21.54 -18.50 28.50
C GLN A 458 20.71 -17.39 29.16
N SER A 459 20.71 -16.19 28.59
CA SER A 459 19.90 -15.07 29.08
C SER A 459 18.41 -15.34 28.91
N LEU A 460 18.00 -15.97 27.81
CA LEU A 460 16.61 -16.39 27.64
C LEU A 460 16.21 -17.42 28.70
N TYR A 461 17.00 -18.49 28.90
CA TYR A 461 16.67 -19.52 29.89
C TYR A 461 16.51 -18.94 31.29
N TYR A 462 17.35 -17.99 31.67
CA TYR A 462 17.21 -17.28 32.93
C TYR A 462 15.87 -16.52 33.04
N ARG A 463 15.48 -15.77 32.00
CA ARG A 463 14.18 -15.07 31.97
C ARG A 463 13.00 -16.05 32.01
N LEU A 464 13.07 -17.16 31.29
CA LEU A 464 12.01 -18.19 31.29
C LEU A 464 11.87 -18.86 32.66
N ASP A 465 12.98 -19.14 33.33
CA ASP A 465 13.02 -19.72 34.67
C ASP A 465 12.47 -18.73 35.72
N GLN A 466 12.71 -17.43 35.55
CA GLN A 466 12.04 -16.39 36.34
C GLN A 466 10.53 -16.35 36.08
N ILE A 467 10.10 -16.42 34.82
CA ILE A 467 8.67 -16.43 34.47
C ILE A 467 7.98 -17.65 35.10
N ALA A 468 8.55 -18.85 34.94
CA ALA A 468 8.01 -20.09 35.50
C ALA A 468 7.86 -20.02 37.03
N ARG A 469 8.85 -19.47 37.73
CA ARG A 469 8.78 -19.29 39.18
C ARG A 469 7.76 -18.25 39.63
N LEU A 470 7.68 -17.11 38.96
CA LEU A 470 6.76 -16.03 39.33
C LEU A 470 5.30 -16.40 39.10
N LEU A 471 5.04 -17.21 38.08
CA LEU A 471 3.69 -17.66 37.72
C LEU A 471 3.34 -19.04 38.29
N GLU A 472 4.30 -19.74 38.89
CA GLU A 472 4.13 -21.13 39.38
C GLU A 472 3.65 -22.10 38.28
N VAL A 473 4.17 -21.92 37.06
CA VAL A 473 3.80 -22.69 35.85
C VAL A 473 4.99 -23.41 35.21
N ASN A 474 4.69 -24.49 34.52
CA ASN A 474 5.57 -25.19 33.59
C ASN A 474 5.35 -24.69 32.15
N LEU A 475 6.29 -23.88 31.65
CA LEU A 475 6.24 -23.34 30.28
C LEU A 475 6.41 -24.38 29.18
N ASP A 476 6.86 -25.61 29.50
CA ASP A 476 6.95 -26.71 28.56
C ASP A 476 5.63 -27.52 28.48
N GLU A 477 4.66 -27.24 29.34
CA GLU A 477 3.31 -27.83 29.29
C GLU A 477 2.41 -27.05 28.31
N PRO A 478 1.93 -27.67 27.20
CA PRO A 478 1.17 -26.95 26.18
C PRO A 478 -0.11 -26.29 26.69
N GLY A 479 -0.80 -26.91 27.66
CA GLY A 479 -2.02 -26.36 28.25
C GLY A 479 -1.75 -25.05 28.97
N GLN A 480 -0.72 -25.01 29.81
CA GLN A 480 -0.35 -23.81 30.57
C GLN A 480 0.18 -22.71 29.66
N LEU A 481 1.02 -23.05 28.66
CA LEU A 481 1.48 -22.06 27.67
C LEU A 481 0.32 -21.47 26.86
N THR A 482 -0.71 -22.27 26.54
CA THR A 482 -1.93 -21.80 25.87
C THR A 482 -2.73 -20.84 26.76
N THR A 483 -2.89 -21.15 28.05
CA THR A 483 -3.54 -20.23 29.01
C THR A 483 -2.80 -18.89 29.07
N LEU A 484 -1.47 -18.91 29.10
CA LEU A 484 -0.65 -17.69 29.06
C LEU A 484 -0.79 -16.95 27.72
N ALA A 485 -0.89 -17.66 26.59
CA ALA A 485 -1.15 -17.05 25.29
C ALA A 485 -2.49 -16.30 25.27
N VAL A 486 -3.54 -16.88 25.86
CA VAL A 486 -4.84 -16.22 26.02
C VAL A 486 -4.72 -15.01 26.94
N ALA A 487 -3.98 -15.09 28.04
CA ALA A 487 -3.75 -13.96 28.94
C ALA A 487 -3.02 -12.81 28.24
N ILE A 488 -2.03 -13.11 27.39
CA ILE A 488 -1.35 -12.11 26.57
C ILE A 488 -2.32 -11.44 25.59
N ALA A 489 -3.17 -12.19 24.89
CA ALA A 489 -4.18 -11.61 24.00
C ALA A 489 -5.21 -10.75 24.76
N ALA A 490 -5.71 -11.25 25.90
CA ALA A 490 -6.63 -10.53 26.78
C ALA A 490 -6.04 -9.21 27.30
N ARG A 491 -4.75 -9.23 27.66
CA ARG A 491 -4.02 -8.04 28.11
C ARG A 491 -4.09 -6.92 27.07
N ARG A 492 -3.89 -7.25 25.79
CA ARG A 492 -3.93 -6.27 24.69
C ARG A 492 -5.26 -5.53 24.63
N VAL A 493 -6.37 -6.25 24.80
CA VAL A 493 -7.73 -5.68 24.78
C VAL A 493 -8.01 -4.83 26.02
N THR A 494 -7.50 -5.22 27.19
CA THR A 494 -7.74 -4.48 28.44
C THR A 494 -6.85 -3.25 28.64
N ARG A 495 -5.72 -3.17 27.95
CA ARG A 495 -4.77 -2.05 27.98
C ARG A 495 -4.29 -1.75 26.55
N PRO A 496 -5.09 -1.05 25.73
CA PRO A 496 -4.64 -0.61 24.40
C PRO A 496 -3.39 0.27 24.54
N LYS A 497 -2.45 0.14 23.60
CA LYS A 497 -1.24 0.99 23.58
C LYS A 497 -1.69 2.43 23.32
N ASN A 498 -1.40 3.33 24.26
CA ASN A 498 -1.46 4.77 24.03
C ASN A 498 -0.38 5.21 23.05
#